data_AF-A0A6L9G7G3-F1
#
_entry.id   AF-A0A6L9G7G3-F1
#
_cell.length_a   1.000
_cell.length_b   1.000
_cell.length_c   1.000
_cell.angle_alpha   90.00
_cell.angle_beta   90.00
_cell.angle_gamma   90.00
#
_symmetry.space_group_name_H-M   'P 1'
#
loop_
_entity.id
_entity.type
_entity.pdbx_description
1 polymer ?
#
loop_
_entity_poly.entity_id
_entity_poly.type
_entity_poly.pdbx_seq_one_letter_code
_entity_poly.pdbx_strand_id
1 'polypeptide(L)'
;PLGLLTCVTGVSGSGKSTLINNTLFPLASTALNGATTLEAAAHDSLDGLQHLDKVVDIDQSPIGRTPRSNPATYTGLFTPIRELFAGVPEARSRGYGPGRFSFNVKGGRCEACQGDGVIKVEMHFLPDIYVPC
;
A
#
# COMPACT_ATOMS: atom_id res chain seq x y z
N PRO A 1 -1.93 -4.95 27.25
CA PRO A 1 -3.39 -5.05 27.48
C PRO A 1 -4.10 -5.04 26.12
N LEU A 2 -5.14 -5.86 25.95
CA LEU A 2 -5.92 -5.90 24.71
C LEU A 2 -7.18 -5.04 24.85
N GLY A 3 -7.73 -4.60 23.72
CA GLY A 3 -8.95 -3.77 23.68
C GLY A 3 -8.77 -2.33 24.17
N LEU A 4 -7.51 -1.87 24.35
CA LEU A 4 -7.18 -0.52 24.79
C LEU A 4 -6.20 0.14 23.83
N LEU A 5 -6.24 1.47 23.78
CA LEU A 5 -5.21 2.27 23.13
C LEU A 5 -3.92 2.18 23.95
N THR A 6 -2.92 1.47 23.42
CA THR A 6 -1.62 1.28 24.08
C THR A 6 -0.55 2.08 23.35
N CYS A 7 0.19 2.92 24.07
CA CYS A 7 1.30 3.69 23.54
C CYS A 7 2.63 3.19 24.11
N VAL A 8 3.61 2.95 23.24
CA VAL A 8 4.99 2.63 23.63
C VAL A 8 5.85 3.88 23.41
N THR A 9 6.35 4.47 24.49
CA THR A 9 7.09 5.75 24.47
C THR A 9 8.51 5.60 25.02
N GLY A 10 9.34 6.63 24.83
CA GLY A 10 10.75 6.63 25.23
C GLY A 10 11.64 7.40 24.26
N VAL A 11 12.85 7.76 24.69
CA VAL A 11 13.84 8.51 23.89
C VAL A 11 14.29 7.76 22.64
N SER A 12 14.86 8.45 21.64
CA SER A 12 15.46 7.77 20.49
C SER A 12 16.55 6.80 20.95
N GLY A 13 16.61 5.61 20.33
CA GLY A 13 17.52 4.54 20.73
C GLY A 13 17.07 3.69 21.93
N SER A 14 15.95 3.98 22.58
CA SER A 14 15.46 3.19 23.73
C SER A 14 14.91 1.80 23.40
N GLY A 15 15.03 1.33 22.16
CA GLY A 15 14.59 -0.01 21.74
C GLY A 15 13.11 -0.16 21.36
N LYS A 16 12.32 0.91 21.26
CA LYS A 16 10.88 0.84 20.91
C LYS A 16 10.61 0.08 19.61
N SER A 17 11.34 0.43 18.55
CA SER A 17 11.18 -0.21 17.24
C SER A 17 11.66 -1.66 17.26
N THR A 18 12.71 -1.97 18.04
CA THR A 18 13.15 -3.35 18.24
C THR A 18 12.04 -4.18 18.88
N LEU A 19 11.47 -3.68 19.98
CA LEU A 19 10.39 -4.36 20.70
C LEU A 19 9.15 -4.58 19.84
N ILE A 20 8.65 -3.53 19.18
CA ILE A 20 7.36 -3.59 18.46
C ILE A 20 7.54 -4.15 17.05
N ASN A 21 8.44 -3.57 16.25
CA ASN A 21 8.52 -3.84 14.82
C ASN A 21 9.42 -5.04 14.51
N ASN A 22 10.48 -5.27 15.30
CA ASN A 22 11.45 -6.33 15.02
C ASN A 22 11.24 -7.59 15.87
N THR A 23 10.44 -7.54 16.93
CA THR A 23 10.15 -8.70 17.79
C THR A 23 8.66 -9.04 17.79
N LEU A 24 7.81 -8.17 18.35
CA LEU A 24 6.40 -8.48 18.55
C LEU A 24 5.65 -8.69 17.23
N PHE A 25 5.83 -7.81 16.25
CA PHE A 25 5.14 -7.92 14.96
C PHE A 25 5.53 -9.17 14.16
N PRO A 26 6.82 -9.51 13.96
CA PRO A 26 7.21 -10.77 13.30
C PRO A 26 6.61 -12.01 13.97
N LEU A 27 6.61 -12.07 15.30
CA LEU A 27 6.02 -13.19 16.05
C LEU A 27 4.51 -13.28 15.86
N ALA A 28 3.80 -12.17 16.04
CA ALA A 28 2.36 -12.11 15.87
C ALA A 28 1.95 -12.38 14.41
N SER A 29 2.69 -11.88 13.43
CA SER A 29 2.40 -12.06 12.00
C SER A 29 2.67 -13.50 11.56
N THR A 30 3.71 -14.14 12.09
CA THR A 30 3.96 -15.57 11.85
C THR A 30 2.85 -16.42 12.44
N ALA A 31 2.48 -16.19 13.70
CA ALA A 31 1.50 -17.01 14.42
C ALA A 31 0.05 -16.79 13.95
N LEU A 32 -0.34 -15.55 13.66
CA LEU A 32 -1.73 -15.18 13.35
C LEU A 32 -1.99 -15.07 11.84
N ASN A 33 -1.03 -14.58 11.08
CA ASN A 33 -1.19 -14.33 9.64
C ASN A 33 -0.50 -15.38 8.75
N GLY A 34 0.29 -16.29 9.33
CA GLY A 34 1.05 -17.29 8.59
C GLY A 34 2.23 -16.71 7.79
N ALA A 35 2.80 -15.58 8.23
CA ALA A 35 3.97 -15.00 7.57
C ALA A 35 5.19 -15.94 7.66
N THR A 36 5.92 -16.13 6.57
CA THR A 36 7.06 -17.07 6.49
C THR A 36 8.42 -16.39 6.30
N THR A 37 8.43 -15.08 6.01
CA THR A 37 9.65 -14.34 5.63
C THR A 37 10.14 -13.39 6.71
N LEU A 38 9.47 -13.34 7.87
CA LEU A 38 9.80 -12.41 8.95
C LEU A 38 10.64 -13.13 9.99
N GLU A 39 11.75 -12.51 10.37
CA GLU A 39 12.61 -12.99 11.46
C GLU A 39 12.43 -12.09 12.67
N ALA A 40 12.04 -12.69 13.80
CA ALA A 40 11.96 -11.98 15.07
C ALA A 40 13.35 -11.83 15.69
N ALA A 41 13.62 -10.67 16.30
CA ALA A 41 14.80 -10.52 17.14
C ALA A 41 14.74 -11.45 18.37
N ALA A 42 15.89 -11.66 19.02
CA ALA A 42 16.02 -12.55 20.17
C ALA A 42 14.99 -12.22 21.27
N HIS A 43 14.28 -13.24 21.74
CA HIS A 43 13.26 -13.19 22.79
C HIS A 43 13.15 -14.58 23.42
N ASP A 44 12.63 -14.66 24.65
CA ASP A 44 12.52 -15.93 25.37
C ASP A 44 11.21 -16.66 25.03
N SER A 45 10.07 -15.98 25.21
CA SER A 45 8.73 -16.52 24.95
C SER A 45 7.71 -15.40 24.73
N LEU A 46 6.57 -15.75 24.11
CA LEU A 46 5.44 -14.87 23.88
C LEU A 46 4.14 -15.64 24.11
N ASP A 47 3.31 -15.11 25.01
CA ASP A 47 1.99 -15.68 25.34
C ASP A 47 0.86 -14.68 25.05
N GLY A 48 -0.38 -15.17 24.95
CA GLY A 48 -1.57 -14.35 24.84
C GLY A 48 -2.04 -14.07 23.41
N LEU A 49 -1.33 -14.56 22.40
CA LEU A 49 -1.74 -14.41 20.99
C LEU A 49 -3.05 -15.15 20.67
N GLN A 50 -3.44 -16.17 21.44
CA GLN A 50 -4.72 -16.87 21.30
C GLN A 50 -5.96 -15.98 21.49
N HIS A 51 -5.78 -14.75 22.00
CA HIS A 51 -6.85 -13.77 22.16
C HIS A 51 -7.01 -12.84 20.95
N LEU A 52 -6.24 -13.06 19.89
CA LEU A 52 -6.20 -12.22 18.69
C LEU A 52 -6.34 -13.10 17.44
N ASP A 53 -7.08 -12.61 16.45
CA ASP A 53 -7.27 -13.34 15.18
C ASP A 53 -6.23 -12.94 14.11
N LYS A 54 -5.79 -11.68 14.15
CA LYS A 54 -4.93 -11.09 13.12
C LYS A 54 -4.10 -9.96 13.71
N VAL A 55 -2.91 -9.74 13.16
CA VAL A 55 -2.13 -8.52 13.38
C VAL A 55 -2.01 -7.72 12.08
N VAL A 56 -2.08 -6.40 12.17
CA VAL A 56 -1.89 -5.49 11.03
C VAL A 56 -0.86 -4.45 11.44
N ASP A 57 0.20 -4.32 10.65
CA ASP A 57 1.15 -3.22 10.75
C ASP A 57 0.75 -2.13 9.75
N ILE A 58 0.64 -0.91 10.26
CA ILE A 58 0.38 0.29 9.47
C ILE A 58 1.61 1.19 9.64
N ASP A 59 2.50 1.11 8.66
CA ASP A 59 3.81 1.72 8.73
C ASP A 59 3.89 3.05 7.95
N GLN A 60 5.12 3.56 7.84
CA GLN A 60 5.43 4.79 7.09
C GLN A 60 6.01 4.49 5.70
N SER A 61 5.93 3.25 5.24
CA SER A 61 6.38 2.93 3.89
C SER A 61 5.50 3.64 2.86
N PRO A 62 6.06 4.08 1.73
CA PRO A 62 5.25 4.70 0.69
C PRO A 62 4.25 3.69 0.13
N ILE A 63 3.01 4.12 -0.04
CA ILE A 63 1.88 3.35 -0.62
C ILE A 63 2.27 2.60 -1.91
N GLY A 64 3.10 3.23 -2.74
CA GLY A 64 3.74 2.59 -3.87
C GLY A 64 4.93 3.42 -4.34
N ARG A 65 5.81 2.78 -5.11
CA ARG A 65 7.02 3.41 -5.66
C ARG A 65 6.83 3.93 -7.09
N THR A 66 5.58 3.93 -7.58
CA THR A 66 5.25 4.35 -8.95
C THR A 66 4.15 5.41 -8.92
N PRO A 67 4.09 6.31 -9.93
CA PRO A 67 3.00 7.28 -10.09
C PRO A 67 1.60 6.64 -10.21
N ARG A 68 1.53 5.33 -10.44
CA ARG A 68 0.28 4.56 -10.59
C ARG A 68 -0.41 4.25 -9.27
N SER A 69 0.29 4.40 -8.17
CA SER A 69 -0.25 4.18 -6.83
C SER A 69 -0.69 5.51 -6.25
N ASN A 70 -1.97 5.63 -5.96
CA ASN A 70 -2.56 6.81 -5.34
C ASN A 70 -3.62 6.38 -4.32
N PRO A 71 -4.15 7.28 -3.49
CA PRO A 71 -5.12 6.92 -2.47
C PRO A 71 -6.35 6.17 -3.02
N ALA A 72 -6.82 6.50 -4.22
CA ALA A 72 -7.98 5.85 -4.83
C ALA A 72 -7.68 4.41 -5.27
N THR A 73 -6.47 4.13 -5.78
CA THR A 73 -6.09 2.75 -6.13
C THR A 73 -5.74 1.92 -4.91
N TYR A 74 -5.07 2.50 -3.91
CA TYR A 74 -4.67 1.79 -2.70
C TYR A 74 -5.86 1.37 -1.83
N THR A 75 -6.85 2.25 -1.67
CA THR A 75 -8.08 1.94 -0.91
C THR A 75 -9.08 1.08 -1.69
N GLY A 76 -8.83 0.81 -2.98
CA GLY A 76 -9.77 0.13 -3.87
C GLY A 76 -10.92 1.00 -4.39
N LEU A 77 -11.03 2.26 -3.95
CA LEU A 77 -12.08 3.21 -4.33
C LEU A 77 -12.14 3.46 -5.85
N PHE A 78 -11.02 3.34 -6.56
CA PHE A 78 -10.98 3.60 -8.00
C PHE A 78 -11.79 2.58 -8.81
N THR A 79 -12.05 1.38 -8.28
CA THR A 79 -12.88 0.38 -8.95
C THR A 79 -14.34 0.80 -9.09
N PRO A 80 -15.08 1.12 -8.01
CA PRO A 80 -16.46 1.58 -8.14
C PRO A 80 -16.58 2.87 -8.95
N ILE A 81 -15.59 3.77 -8.88
CA ILE A 81 -15.56 4.96 -9.75
C ILE A 81 -15.55 4.56 -11.23
N ARG A 82 -14.68 3.62 -11.64
CA ARG A 82 -14.64 3.16 -13.05
C ARG A 82 -15.92 2.44 -13.47
N GLU A 83 -16.56 1.70 -12.57
CA GLU A 83 -17.85 1.06 -12.82
C GLU A 83 -18.97 2.09 -13.03
N LEU A 84 -19.00 3.14 -12.21
CA LEU A 84 -19.94 4.27 -12.38
C LEU A 84 -19.74 4.94 -13.75
N PHE A 85 -18.50 5.20 -14.15
CA PHE A 85 -18.19 5.79 -15.45
C PHE A 85 -18.56 4.86 -16.63
N ALA A 86 -18.39 3.55 -16.49
CA ALA A 86 -18.87 2.59 -17.48
C ALA A 86 -20.41 2.52 -17.55
N GLY A 87 -21.10 2.97 -16.50
CA GLY A 87 -22.54 2.97 -16.40
C GLY A 87 -23.27 4.11 -17.14
N VAL A 88 -22.57 5.19 -17.52
CA VAL A 88 -23.22 6.36 -18.16
C VAL A 88 -23.65 6.07 -19.61
N PRO A 89 -24.70 6.75 -20.14
CA PRO A 89 -25.22 6.48 -21.49
C PRO A 89 -24.17 6.56 -22.60
N GLU A 90 -23.26 7.52 -22.52
CA GLU A 90 -22.18 7.73 -23.50
C GLU A 90 -21.17 6.58 -23.49
N ALA A 91 -20.85 6.04 -22.31
CA ALA A 91 -19.95 4.90 -22.18
C ALA A 91 -20.61 3.64 -22.75
N ARG A 92 -21.89 3.40 -22.42
CA ARG A 92 -22.65 2.25 -22.92
C ARG A 92 -22.83 2.27 -24.44
N SER A 93 -23.19 3.42 -25.02
CA SER A 93 -23.36 3.55 -26.48
C SER A 93 -22.06 3.31 -27.26
N ARG A 94 -20.90 3.54 -26.63
CA ARG A 94 -19.57 3.30 -27.21
C ARG A 94 -18.97 1.94 -26.83
N GLY A 95 -19.67 1.10 -26.07
CA GLY A 95 -19.18 -0.19 -25.61
C GLY A 95 -18.02 -0.10 -24.60
N TYR A 96 -17.90 1.00 -23.86
CA TYR A 96 -16.81 1.20 -22.89
C TYR A 96 -17.10 0.48 -21.58
N GLY A 97 -16.28 -0.52 -21.26
CA GLY A 97 -16.25 -1.14 -19.94
C GLY A 97 -15.36 -0.40 -18.93
N PRO A 98 -15.31 -0.83 -17.65
CA PRO A 98 -14.48 -0.21 -16.61
C PRO A 98 -12.98 -0.15 -16.94
N GLY A 99 -12.50 -1.00 -17.85
CA GLY A 99 -11.12 -0.98 -18.34
C GLY A 99 -10.77 0.29 -19.13
N ARG A 100 -11.74 0.88 -19.85
CA ARG A 100 -11.54 2.14 -20.61
C ARG A 100 -11.22 3.32 -19.68
N PHE A 101 -11.68 3.27 -18.44
CA PHE A 101 -11.45 4.31 -17.43
C PHE A 101 -10.27 3.98 -16.49
N SER A 102 -9.49 2.95 -16.81
CA SER A 102 -8.30 2.59 -16.08
C SER A 102 -7.07 3.19 -16.75
N PHE A 103 -6.26 3.93 -15.99
CA PHE A 103 -4.95 4.38 -16.47
C PHE A 103 -3.92 3.23 -16.54
N ASN A 104 -4.20 2.07 -15.91
CA ASN A 104 -3.32 0.91 -15.92
C ASN A 104 -3.52 -0.03 -17.12
N VAL A 105 -4.59 0.15 -17.90
CA VAL A 105 -4.97 -0.76 -18.99
C VAL A 105 -4.91 -0.02 -20.34
N LYS A 106 -4.37 -0.69 -21.36
CA LYS A 106 -4.34 -0.16 -22.72
C LYS A 106 -5.75 0.08 -23.25
N GLY A 107 -5.88 1.09 -24.11
CA GLY A 107 -7.11 1.41 -24.80
C GLY A 107 -7.95 2.49 -24.15
N GLY A 108 -7.65 2.91 -22.90
CA GLY A 108 -8.28 4.00 -22.15
C GLY A 108 -7.36 5.17 -21.83
N ARG A 109 -6.14 4.82 -21.45
CA ARG A 109 -5.08 5.72 -21.02
C ARG A 109 -4.42 6.48 -22.17
N CYS A 110 -3.64 7.51 -21.83
CA CYS A 110 -2.67 8.11 -22.75
C CYS A 110 -1.54 7.11 -23.03
N GLU A 111 -1.32 6.73 -24.29
CA GLU A 111 -0.25 5.79 -24.64
C GLU A 111 1.15 6.44 -24.65
N ALA A 112 1.25 7.78 -24.76
CA ALA A 112 2.54 8.48 -24.72
C ALA A 112 3.22 8.34 -23.35
N CYS A 113 2.50 8.61 -22.25
CA CYS A 113 2.98 8.37 -20.88
C CYS A 113 2.52 7.03 -20.29
N GLN A 114 1.91 6.16 -21.10
CA GLN A 114 1.38 4.87 -20.67
C GLN A 114 0.44 4.93 -19.45
N GLY A 115 -0.27 6.05 -19.28
CA GLY A 115 -1.21 6.31 -18.18
C GLY A 115 -0.62 6.94 -16.93
N ASP A 116 0.67 7.25 -16.90
CA ASP A 116 1.30 7.84 -15.71
C ASP A 116 0.97 9.34 -15.55
N GLY A 117 0.53 10.00 -16.63
CA GLY A 117 0.20 11.45 -16.63
C GLY A 117 1.44 12.36 -16.57
N VAL A 118 2.61 11.79 -16.31
CA VAL A 118 3.91 12.45 -16.29
C VAL A 118 4.93 11.61 -17.07
N ILE A 119 5.98 12.26 -17.55
CA ILE A 119 7.13 11.61 -18.19
C ILE A 119 8.33 11.79 -17.26
N LYS A 120 9.00 10.69 -16.94
CA LYS A 120 10.24 10.70 -16.15
C LYS A 120 11.41 11.08 -17.06
N VAL A 121 12.10 12.16 -16.72
CA VAL A 121 13.32 12.60 -17.41
C VAL A 121 14.51 12.23 -16.54
N GLU A 122 15.37 11.35 -17.06
CA GLU A 122 16.56 10.90 -16.35
C GLU A 122 17.63 11.97 -16.35
N MET A 123 18.18 12.24 -15.17
CA MET A 123 19.20 13.25 -14.97
C MET A 123 20.51 12.57 -14.56
N HIS A 124 21.62 12.95 -15.21
CA HIS A 124 22.90 12.26 -14.98
C HIS A 124 23.46 12.40 -13.55
N PHE A 125 23.22 13.55 -12.91
CA PHE A 125 23.81 13.89 -11.61
C PHE A 125 22.80 14.41 -10.59
N LEU A 126 21.56 14.66 -11.02
CA LEU A 126 20.47 15.16 -10.18
C LEU A 126 19.41 14.08 -10.04
N PRO A 127 18.52 14.18 -9.03
CA PRO A 127 17.34 13.34 -9.00
C PRO A 127 16.53 13.50 -10.29
N ASP A 128 15.94 12.40 -10.75
CA ASP A 128 15.05 12.41 -11.91
C ASP A 128 13.88 13.36 -11.69
N ILE A 129 13.48 14.04 -12.76
CA ILE A 129 12.35 14.97 -12.73
C ILE A 129 11.14 14.38 -13.46
N TYR A 130 9.95 14.82 -13.08
CA TYR A 130 8.70 14.45 -13.71
C TYR A 130 8.10 15.67 -14.38
N VAL A 131 7.89 15.60 -15.69
CA VAL A 131 7.22 16.65 -16.48
C VAL A 131 5.82 16.20 -16.86
N PRO A 132 4.82 17.08 -16.91
CA PRO A 132 3.51 16.74 -17.46
C PRO A 132 3.64 16.15 -18.86
N CYS A 133 2.91 15.06 -19.11
CA CYS A 133 2.81 14.44 -20.44
C CYS A 133 2.10 15.38 -21.43
#